data_AF-A0A9P0NZ48-F1
#
_entry.id   AF-A0A9P0NZ48-F1
#
_cell.length_a   1.000
_cell.length_b   1.000
_cell.length_c   1.000
_cell.angle_alpha   90.00
_cell.angle_beta   90.00
_cell.angle_gamma   90.00
#
_symmetry.space_group_name_H-M   'P 1'
#
loop_
_entity.id
_entity.type
_entity.pdbx_description
1 polymer ?
#
loop_
_entity_poly.entity_id
_entity_poly.type
_entity_poly.pdbx_seq_one_letter_code
_entity_poly.pdbx_strand_id
1 'polypeptide(L)'
;MSQKVEKPVLSGQRIKTRKRDEKERYDPTGFRDAIISGLDKCSNDFEAISRYLDGAGNKLDYRRYGECLFDILIAGGILGKP
;
A
#
# COMPACT_ATOMS: atom_id res chain seq x y z
N MET A 1 -40.10 48.15 -24.04
CA MET A 1 -38.72 47.73 -23.71
C MET A 1 -38.78 46.80 -22.50
N SER A 2 -38.85 45.48 -22.73
CA SER A 2 -38.95 44.49 -21.64
C SER A 2 -37.53 44.19 -21.11
N GLN A 3 -37.23 44.64 -19.90
CA GLN A 3 -35.97 44.33 -19.22
C GLN A 3 -36.07 42.90 -18.67
N LYS A 4 -35.41 41.95 -19.34
CA LYS A 4 -35.21 40.59 -18.82
C LYS A 4 -34.38 40.69 -17.54
N VAL A 5 -34.96 40.29 -16.42
CA VAL A 5 -34.24 40.13 -15.15
C VAL A 5 -33.29 38.95 -15.31
N GLU A 6 -31.98 39.22 -15.28
CA GLU A 6 -30.96 38.19 -15.40
C GLU A 6 -30.96 37.31 -14.13
N LYS A 7 -31.01 35.99 -14.34
CA LYS A 7 -30.98 35.02 -13.24
C LYS A 7 -29.66 35.14 -12.51
N PRO A 8 -29.63 35.05 -11.17
CA PRO A 8 -28.38 35.07 -10.42
C PRO A 8 -27.52 33.90 -10.89
N VAL A 9 -26.42 34.23 -11.57
CA VAL A 9 -25.43 33.26 -12.01
C VAL A 9 -24.55 32.91 -10.83
N LEU A 10 -24.25 31.62 -10.65
CA LEU A 10 -23.33 31.11 -9.64
C LEU A 10 -21.86 31.48 -9.93
N SER A 11 -21.61 32.57 -10.67
CA SER A 11 -20.29 33.05 -11.05
C SER A 11 -19.69 33.84 -9.88
N GLY A 12 -19.21 33.12 -8.88
CA GLY A 12 -18.55 33.71 -7.72
C GLY A 12 -18.05 32.67 -6.72
N GLN A 13 -18.66 31.49 -6.68
CA GLN A 13 -18.20 30.42 -5.81
C GLN A 13 -17.02 29.70 -6.46
N ARG A 14 -15.80 30.16 -6.15
CA ARG A 14 -14.56 29.40 -6.39
C ARG A 14 -14.61 28.12 -5.58
N ILE A 15 -15.18 27.05 -6.16
CA ILE A 15 -15.16 25.72 -5.58
C ILE A 15 -13.69 25.27 -5.56
N LYS A 16 -13.05 25.35 -4.40
CA LYS A 16 -11.71 24.80 -4.19
C LYS A 16 -11.83 23.28 -4.37
N THR A 17 -11.32 22.76 -5.49
CA THR A 17 -11.11 21.33 -5.67
C THR A 17 -10.29 20.83 -4.49
N ARG A 18 -10.84 19.89 -3.72
CA ARG A 18 -10.13 19.31 -2.58
C ARG A 18 -8.84 18.66 -3.09
N LYS A 19 -7.79 18.75 -2.28
CA LYS A 19 -6.53 18.05 -2.51
C LYS A 19 -6.88 16.58 -2.71
N ARG A 20 -6.56 16.00 -3.88
CA ARG A 20 -6.66 14.55 -4.05
C ARG A 20 -5.75 13.95 -2.98
N ASP A 21 -6.30 13.08 -2.15
CA ASP A 21 -5.48 12.23 -1.31
C ASP A 21 -4.48 11.54 -2.24
N GLU A 22 -3.19 11.76 -1.99
CA GLU A 22 -2.13 11.04 -2.67
C GLU A 22 -2.34 9.58 -2.31
N LYS A 23 -3.00 8.85 -3.20
CA LYS A 23 -3.20 7.42 -3.07
C LYS A 23 -1.78 6.85 -2.98
N GLU A 24 -1.39 6.40 -1.78
CA GLU A 24 -0.08 5.84 -1.52
C GLU A 24 0.29 4.93 -2.69
N ARG A 25 1.45 5.18 -3.32
CA ARG A 25 1.88 4.40 -4.49
C ARG A 25 1.91 2.93 -4.09
N TYR A 26 1.22 2.11 -4.87
CA TYR A 26 1.28 0.66 -4.72
C TYR A 26 2.65 0.20 -5.20
N ASP A 27 3.51 -0.22 -4.28
CA ASP A 27 4.86 -0.71 -4.55
C ASP A 27 5.04 -2.13 -3.99
N PRO A 28 4.47 -3.14 -4.67
CA PRO A 28 4.57 -4.54 -4.25
C PRO A 28 6.00 -5.08 -4.36
N THR A 29 6.81 -4.51 -5.26
CA THR A 29 8.23 -4.84 -5.44
C THR A 29 9.06 -4.46 -4.22
N GLY A 30 8.95 -3.21 -3.75
CA GLY A 30 9.65 -2.76 -2.56
C GLY A 30 9.25 -3.52 -1.29
N PHE A 31 7.96 -3.87 -1.17
CA PHE A 31 7.48 -4.75 -0.10
C PHE A 31 8.14 -6.13 -0.16
N ARG A 32 8.15 -6.75 -1.34
CA ARG A 32 8.76 -8.07 -1.54
C ARG A 32 10.25 -8.07 -1.18
N ASP A 33 11.00 -7.09 -1.67
CA ASP A 33 12.44 -7.02 -1.43
C ASP A 33 12.76 -6.82 0.06
N ALA A 34 11.95 -6.02 0.77
CA ALA A 34 12.08 -5.85 2.21
C ALA A 34 11.85 -7.17 2.96
N ILE A 35 10.80 -7.92 2.62
CA ILE A 35 10.50 -9.22 3.22
C ILE A 35 11.62 -10.22 2.94
N ILE A 36 12.05 -10.39 1.69
CA ILE A 36 13.11 -11.35 1.31
C ILE A 36 14.41 -11.02 2.04
N SER A 37 14.81 -9.75 2.06
CA SER A 37 16.00 -9.29 2.80
C SER A 37 15.93 -9.56 4.31
N GLY A 38 14.72 -9.54 4.88
CA GLY A 38 14.48 -9.91 6.27
C GLY A 38 14.59 -11.42 6.51
N LEU A 39 13.91 -12.20 5.68
CA LEU A 39 13.87 -13.66 5.79
C LEU A 39 15.25 -14.30 5.58
N ASP A 40 16.05 -13.76 4.66
CA ASP A 40 17.43 -14.24 4.39
C ASP A 40 18.33 -14.16 5.64
N LYS A 41 18.09 -13.17 6.51
CA LYS A 41 18.81 -13.02 7.78
C LYS A 41 18.37 -14.01 8.86
N CYS A 42 17.18 -14.59 8.72
CA CYS A 42 16.61 -15.49 9.72
C CYS A 42 17.03 -16.96 9.52
N SER A 43 17.81 -17.30 8.49
CA SER A 43 18.44 -18.63 8.31
C SER A 43 17.49 -19.83 8.54
N ASN A 44 16.22 -19.71 8.15
CA ASN A 44 15.14 -20.70 8.35
C ASN A 44 14.70 -20.98 9.80
N ASP A 45 15.08 -20.15 10.77
CA ASP A 45 14.53 -20.21 12.11
C ASP A 45 13.13 -19.56 12.15
N PHE A 46 12.10 -20.39 12.38
CA PHE A 46 10.71 -19.93 12.46
C PHE A 46 10.47 -18.91 13.57
N GLU A 47 11.21 -18.99 14.68
CA GLU A 47 11.08 -18.04 15.78
C GLU A 47 11.72 -16.69 15.42
N ALA A 48 12.83 -16.71 14.69
CA ALA A 48 13.44 -15.49 14.16
C ALA A 48 12.55 -14.84 13.08
N ILE A 49 11.94 -15.65 12.21
CA ILE A 49 11.02 -15.19 11.16
C ILE A 49 9.77 -14.54 11.77
N SER A 50 9.15 -15.15 12.78
CA SER A 50 7.95 -14.59 13.42
C SER A 50 8.24 -13.25 14.09
N ARG A 51 9.34 -13.15 14.84
CA ARG A 51 9.79 -11.90 15.46
C ARG A 51 10.06 -10.80 14.43
N TYR A 52 10.67 -11.16 13.30
CA TYR A 52 10.89 -10.21 12.21
C TYR A 52 9.57 -9.73 11.61
N LEU A 53 8.64 -10.64 11.29
CA LEU A 53 7.36 -10.30 10.67
C LEU A 53 6.50 -9.44 11.61
N ASP A 54 6.46 -9.76 12.91
CA ASP A 54 5.76 -8.97 13.92
C ASP A 54 6.34 -7.55 14.01
N GLY A 55 7.67 -7.41 14.04
CA GLY A 55 8.33 -6.11 14.07
C GLY A 55 8.16 -5.32 12.78
N ALA A 56 8.21 -6.00 11.64
CA ALA A 56 8.10 -5.40 10.32
C ALA A 56 6.67 -4.94 9.99
N GLY A 57 5.64 -5.49 10.64
CA GLY A 57 4.24 -5.07 10.45
C GLY A 57 3.94 -3.63 10.88
N ASN A 58 4.80 -3.02 11.69
CA ASN A 58 4.70 -1.59 12.01
C ASN A 58 5.17 -0.68 10.87
N LYS A 59 6.00 -1.20 9.96
CA LYS A 59 6.61 -0.45 8.85
C LYS A 59 6.05 -0.86 7.49
N LEU A 60 5.70 -2.13 7.35
CA LEU A 60 5.17 -2.73 6.13
C LEU A 60 3.66 -2.89 6.24
N ASP A 61 2.94 -2.46 5.20
CA ASP A 61 1.48 -2.52 5.21
C ASP A 61 0.97 -3.89 4.77
N TYR A 62 0.88 -4.83 5.71
CA TYR A 62 0.38 -6.18 5.45
C TYR A 62 -1.08 -6.23 4.99
N ARG A 63 -1.88 -5.20 5.30
CA ARG A 63 -3.26 -5.16 4.84
C ARG A 63 -3.33 -4.96 3.33
N ARG A 64 -2.40 -4.18 2.78
CA ARG A 64 -2.35 -3.86 1.36
C ARG A 64 -1.55 -4.88 0.55
N TYR A 65 -0.55 -5.50 1.16
CA TYR A 65 0.35 -6.45 0.50
C TYR A 65 0.17 -7.89 1.02
N GLY A 66 -0.94 -8.20 1.70
CA GLY A 66 -1.18 -9.52 2.28
C GLY A 66 -1.11 -10.66 1.24
N GLU A 67 -1.72 -10.46 0.07
CA GLU A 67 -1.59 -11.42 -1.04
C GLU A 67 -0.14 -11.60 -1.49
N CYS A 68 0.62 -10.49 -1.63
CA CYS A 68 2.04 -10.56 -1.96
C CYS A 68 2.85 -11.28 -0.88
N LEU A 69 2.53 -11.08 0.40
CA LEU A 69 3.19 -11.75 1.51
C LEU A 69 2.97 -13.27 1.44
N PHE A 70 1.72 -13.70 1.25
CA PHE A 70 1.38 -15.11 1.13
C PHE A 70 2.01 -15.74 -0.12
N ASP A 71 2.04 -15.05 -1.26
CA ASP A 71 2.74 -15.52 -2.45
C ASP A 71 4.23 -15.74 -2.19
N ILE A 72 4.91 -14.81 -1.51
CA ILE A 72 6.34 -14.96 -1.17
C ILE A 72 6.56 -16.17 -0.26
N LEU A 73 5.73 -16.34 0.78
CA LEU A 73 5.89 -17.42 1.75
C LEU A 73 5.54 -18.79 1.15
N ILE A 74 4.46 -18.88 0.37
CA ILE A 74 4.00 -20.13 -0.24
C ILE A 74 4.89 -20.49 -1.42
N ALA A 75 5.10 -19.58 -2.38
CA ALA A 75 5.97 -19.87 -3.53
C ALA A 75 7.42 -20.06 -3.11
N GLY A 76 7.91 -19.27 -2.14
CA GLY A 76 9.24 -19.45 -1.55
C GLY A 76 9.37 -20.80 -0.83
N GLY A 77 8.35 -21.24 -0.11
CA GLY A 77 8.31 -22.56 0.53
C GLY A 77 8.22 -23.73 -0.46
N ILE A 78 7.57 -23.54 -1.62
CA ILE A 78 7.46 -24.55 -2.68
C ILE A 78 8.75 -24.63 -3.49
N LEU A 79 9.36 -23.50 -3.85
CA LEU A 79 10.60 -23.43 -4.64
C LEU A 79 11.86 -23.71 -3.82
N GLY A 80 11.82 -23.47 -2.51
CA GLY A 80 12.95 -23.69 -1.58
C GLY A 80 13.11 -25.14 -1.10
N LYS A 81 12.22 -26.05 -1.51
CA LYS A 81 12.37 -27.48 -1.26
C LYS A 81 12.98 -28.18 -2.49
N PRO A 82 14.00 -29.03 -2.34
CA PRO A 82 14.36 -30.00 -3.37
C PRO A 82 13.24 -31.02 -3.58
#